data_AF-A1WI73-F1
#
_entry.id   AF-A1WI73-F1
#
_cell.length_a   1.000
_cell.length_b   1.000
_cell.length_c   1.000
_cell.angle_alpha   90.00
_cell.angle_beta   90.00
_cell.angle_gamma   90.00
#
_symmetry.space_group_name_H-M   'P 1'
#
loop_
_entity.id
_entity.type
_entity.pdbx_description
1 polymer ?
#
loop_
_entity_poly.entity_id
_entity_poly.type
_entity_poly.pdbx_seq_one_letter_code
_entity_poly.pdbx_strand_id
1 'polypeptide(L)'
;MLKVHFLNVGHGDCTVIEHPSGRITVIDINNGSELDPFTEAELLSRYRVDGRQAAIYHSVGQLLEQAGYGIELTNPIDFLTMRFHGKSIWRYVQTHPDMDHMRGISVLDRQFSINNIWDVEHSKCITDFFRDSDRDDWAAYQRLRSGQNGTKVMNLMRGHTGKYWCEGDSPMDIGDGIEILAPTPQLLRDAGDNSNCMSYVLRLTYAGIKIILGGDADEAVWEDIYAHYEYDLKCHVLKASHHGRDSGYHRPSVKAMAPQYTIVSVGKKPETDASNKYRQYSSNGVLSTRWCGNITLTVNPDGSGNLNEKYQLKNTNASA
;
A
#
# COMPACT_ATOMS: atom_id res chain seq x y z
N MET A 1 18.86 -9.61 3.44
CA MET A 1 18.44 -8.20 3.57
C MET A 1 17.02 -8.10 3.08
N LEU A 2 16.15 -7.44 3.83
CA LEU A 2 14.76 -7.14 3.46
C LEU A 2 14.71 -5.73 2.85
N LYS A 3 13.91 -5.54 1.80
CA LYS A 3 13.51 -4.20 1.36
C LYS A 3 12.01 -4.09 1.21
N VAL A 4 11.44 -2.99 1.66
CA VAL A 4 10.02 -2.65 1.49
C VAL A 4 9.94 -1.31 0.79
N HIS A 5 9.36 -1.29 -0.41
CA HIS A 5 9.20 -0.14 -1.26
C HIS A 5 7.74 0.32 -1.22
N PHE A 6 7.50 1.50 -0.68
CA PHE A 6 6.22 2.20 -0.77
C PHE A 6 6.29 3.14 -1.97
N LEU A 7 5.60 2.79 -3.06
CA LEU A 7 5.72 3.52 -4.32
C LEU A 7 4.81 4.76 -4.33
N ASN A 8 5.32 5.85 -4.88
CA ASN A 8 4.53 7.06 -5.13
C ASN A 8 3.70 6.89 -6.40
N VAL A 9 2.58 6.18 -6.28
CA VAL A 9 1.65 5.89 -7.39
C VAL A 9 0.54 6.95 -7.54
N GLY A 10 0.58 8.02 -6.74
CA GLY A 10 -0.47 9.04 -6.73
C GLY A 10 -1.66 8.59 -5.88
N HIS A 11 -2.86 8.52 -6.46
CA HIS A 11 -4.07 8.10 -5.75
C HIS A 11 -4.19 6.58 -5.75
N GLY A 12 -3.73 5.94 -4.67
CA GLY A 12 -3.85 4.52 -4.42
C GLY A 12 -2.62 3.94 -3.73
N ASP A 13 -2.48 2.63 -3.80
CA ASP A 13 -1.42 1.91 -3.13
C ASP A 13 -0.65 0.96 -4.06
N CYS A 14 0.67 0.92 -3.87
CA CYS A 14 1.49 -0.19 -4.33
C CYS A 14 2.70 -0.33 -3.39
N THR A 15 2.81 -1.49 -2.75
CA THR A 15 3.94 -1.83 -1.90
C THR A 15 4.65 -3.05 -2.48
N VAL A 16 5.96 -2.95 -2.73
CA VAL A 16 6.78 -4.06 -3.23
C VAL A 16 7.77 -4.48 -2.16
N ILE A 17 7.83 -5.77 -1.85
CA ILE A 17 8.71 -6.35 -0.83
C ILE A 17 9.71 -7.30 -1.49
N GLU A 18 11.00 -6.99 -1.35
CA GLU A 18 12.10 -7.91 -1.65
C GLU A 18 12.44 -8.68 -0.37
N HIS A 19 12.00 -9.94 -0.29
CA HIS A 19 12.30 -10.78 0.87
C HIS A 19 13.77 -11.23 0.86
N PRO A 20 14.38 -11.47 2.03
CA PRO A 20 15.73 -12.05 2.13
C PRO A 20 15.90 -13.38 1.39
N SER A 21 14.80 -14.13 1.21
CA SER A 21 14.72 -15.37 0.44
C SER A 21 14.84 -15.18 -1.08
N GLY A 22 14.82 -13.93 -1.56
CA GLY A 22 14.76 -13.59 -2.99
C GLY A 22 13.35 -13.57 -3.58
N ARG A 23 12.34 -13.96 -2.80
CA ARG A 23 10.93 -13.88 -3.18
C ARG A 23 10.45 -12.43 -3.24
N ILE A 24 9.54 -12.15 -4.16
CA ILE A 24 8.95 -10.82 -4.36
C ILE A 24 7.48 -10.89 -3.94
N THR A 25 7.08 -10.02 -3.01
CA THR A 25 5.65 -9.78 -2.73
C THR A 25 5.25 -8.42 -3.27
N VAL A 26 4.14 -8.35 -3.99
CA VAL A 26 3.47 -7.11 -4.38
C VAL A 26 2.17 -7.04 -3.62
N ILE A 27 1.94 -5.96 -2.89
CA ILE A 27 0.71 -5.69 -2.13
C ILE A 27 0.05 -4.49 -2.77
N ASP A 28 -1.13 -4.75 -3.35
CA ASP A 28 -1.87 -3.85 -4.21
C ASP A 28 -1.06 -3.36 -5.41
N ILE A 29 -1.78 -2.86 -6.41
CA ILE A 29 -1.17 -2.15 -7.51
C ILE A 29 -2.06 -0.99 -7.93
N ASN A 30 -1.42 0.15 -8.15
CA ASN A 30 -2.06 1.28 -8.77
C ASN A 30 -1.12 1.89 -9.80
N ASN A 31 -1.47 1.73 -11.07
CA ASN A 31 -0.83 2.38 -12.21
C ASN A 31 -1.77 3.44 -12.81
N GLY A 32 -2.57 4.10 -11.98
CA GLY A 32 -3.27 5.32 -12.36
C GLY A 32 -2.22 6.39 -12.62
N SER A 33 -1.75 6.49 -13.87
CA SER A 33 -0.80 7.51 -14.34
C SER A 33 -1.34 8.94 -14.27
N GLU A 34 -2.51 9.14 -13.67
CA GLU A 34 -3.25 10.38 -13.66
C GLU A 34 -3.55 10.76 -12.22
N LEU A 35 -3.23 12.01 -11.89
CA LEU A 35 -3.75 12.67 -10.71
C LEU A 35 -5.26 12.74 -10.87
N ASP A 36 -6.03 12.40 -9.83
CA ASP A 36 -7.46 12.63 -9.89
C ASP A 36 -7.74 14.14 -10.05
N PRO A 37 -8.88 14.54 -10.65
CA PRO A 37 -9.18 15.94 -10.95
C PRO A 37 -9.08 16.87 -9.72
N PHE A 38 -9.33 16.34 -8.51
CA PHE A 38 -9.22 17.12 -7.29
C PHE A 38 -7.78 17.31 -6.83
N THR A 39 -6.93 16.30 -6.97
CA THR A 39 -5.47 16.40 -6.76
C THR A 39 -4.84 17.34 -7.77
N GLU A 40 -5.21 17.20 -9.04
CA GLU A 40 -4.79 18.11 -10.10
C GLU A 40 -5.16 19.56 -9.75
N ALA A 41 -6.44 19.85 -9.49
CA ALA A 41 -6.89 21.20 -9.19
C ALA A 41 -6.20 21.82 -7.96
N GLU A 42 -5.93 21.02 -6.92
CA GLU A 42 -5.19 21.48 -5.73
C GLU A 42 -3.74 21.84 -6.08
N LEU A 43 -3.04 20.96 -6.80
CA LEU A 43 -1.65 21.20 -7.17
C LEU A 43 -1.55 22.41 -8.11
N LEU A 44 -2.45 22.55 -9.08
CA LEU A 44 -2.55 23.74 -9.93
C LEU A 44 -2.73 25.02 -9.11
N SER A 45 -3.63 24.99 -8.13
CA SER A 45 -3.87 26.13 -7.23
C SER A 45 -2.65 26.46 -6.37
N ARG A 46 -2.05 25.45 -5.71
CA ARG A 46 -0.89 25.60 -4.82
C ARG A 46 0.31 26.21 -5.55
N TYR A 47 0.55 25.74 -6.77
CA TYR A 47 1.67 26.20 -7.60
C TYR A 47 1.30 27.38 -8.52
N ARG A 48 0.12 27.98 -8.31
CA ARG A 48 -0.39 29.18 -9.00
C ARG A 48 -0.36 29.06 -10.52
N VAL A 49 -0.68 27.87 -11.04
CA VAL A 49 -0.76 27.64 -12.47
C VAL A 49 -2.16 27.97 -12.97
N ASP A 50 -2.24 28.85 -13.96
CA ASP A 50 -3.52 29.23 -14.58
C ASP A 50 -4.07 28.05 -15.40
N GLY A 51 -5.35 27.73 -15.23
CA GLY A 51 -6.03 26.68 -16.00
C GLY A 51 -6.02 26.91 -17.52
N ARG A 52 -5.78 28.15 -17.98
CA ARG A 52 -5.55 28.45 -19.41
C ARG A 52 -4.15 28.07 -19.91
N GLN A 53 -3.15 28.01 -19.03
CA GLN A 53 -1.80 27.51 -19.37
C GLN A 53 -1.79 25.99 -19.50
N ALA A 54 -2.68 25.27 -18.81
CA ALA A 54 -2.81 23.81 -18.89
C ALA A 54 -3.06 23.29 -20.33
N ALA A 55 -3.74 24.06 -21.17
CA ALA A 55 -4.03 23.70 -22.57
C ALA A 55 -2.79 23.68 -23.49
N ILE A 56 -1.65 24.22 -23.04
CA ILE A 56 -0.40 24.31 -23.82
C ILE A 56 0.51 23.09 -23.55
N TYR A 57 0.28 22.37 -22.45
CA TYR A 57 1.13 21.25 -22.02
C TYR A 57 0.47 19.90 -22.29
N HIS A 58 1.28 18.90 -22.64
CA HIS A 58 0.78 17.58 -23.02
C HIS A 58 0.33 16.74 -21.83
N SER A 59 0.65 17.15 -20.59
CA SER A 59 0.13 16.55 -19.36
C SER A 59 0.21 17.53 -18.18
N VAL A 60 -0.64 17.28 -17.18
CA VAL A 60 -0.65 17.98 -15.88
C VAL A 60 0.69 17.85 -15.15
N GLY A 61 1.36 16.72 -15.28
CA GLY A 61 2.68 16.47 -14.68
C GLY A 61 3.74 17.47 -15.17
N GLN A 62 3.80 17.70 -16.49
CA GLN A 62 4.75 18.68 -17.08
C GLN A 62 4.48 20.11 -16.61
N LEU A 63 3.20 20.46 -16.49
CA LEU A 63 2.79 21.77 -16.03
C LEU A 63 3.16 21.99 -14.55
N LEU A 64 2.92 20.99 -13.71
CA LEU A 64 3.28 21.01 -12.30
C LEU A 64 4.80 21.04 -12.10
N GLU A 65 5.57 20.31 -12.92
CA GLU A 65 7.03 20.35 -12.92
C GLU A 65 7.57 21.76 -13.19
N GLN A 66 7.05 22.43 -14.22
CA GLN A 66 7.40 23.82 -14.51
C GLN A 66 7.00 24.80 -13.41
N ALA A 67 5.93 24.48 -12.68
CA ALA A 67 5.47 25.26 -11.55
C ALA A 67 6.23 24.95 -10.24
N GLY A 68 7.19 24.02 -10.27
CA GLY A 68 8.07 23.69 -9.15
C GLY A 68 7.68 22.43 -8.36
N TYR A 69 6.70 21.65 -8.83
CA TYR A 69 6.38 20.32 -8.31
C TYR A 69 7.13 19.24 -9.10
N GLY A 70 8.34 18.90 -8.65
CA GLY A 70 9.22 17.92 -9.32
C GLY A 70 9.12 16.48 -8.78
N ILE A 71 8.04 16.12 -8.07
CA ILE A 71 7.89 14.78 -7.48
C ILE A 71 7.18 13.88 -8.50
N GLU A 72 7.96 13.02 -9.14
CA GLU A 72 7.46 12.10 -10.16
C GLU A 72 6.62 10.96 -9.54
N LEU A 73 5.51 10.64 -10.21
CA LEU A 73 4.80 9.39 -9.99
C LEU A 73 5.64 8.22 -10.49
N THR A 74 5.55 7.09 -9.80
CA THR A 74 6.20 5.84 -10.19
C THR A 74 5.18 4.90 -10.80
N ASN A 75 5.36 4.55 -12.06
CA ASN A 75 4.64 3.43 -12.66
C ASN A 75 5.14 2.12 -12.01
N PRO A 76 4.29 1.37 -11.30
CA PRO A 76 4.72 0.13 -10.62
C PRO A 76 5.16 -0.95 -11.60
N ILE A 77 4.60 -0.98 -12.82
CA ILE A 77 4.99 -1.95 -13.86
C ILE A 77 6.42 -1.69 -14.33
N ASP A 78 6.77 -0.42 -14.56
CA ASP A 78 8.13 -0.03 -14.95
C ASP A 78 9.12 -0.32 -13.81
N PHE A 79 8.73 0.01 -12.58
CA PHE A 79 9.52 -0.29 -11.38
C PHE A 79 9.83 -1.79 -11.27
N LEU A 80 8.82 -2.64 -11.42
CA LEU A 80 8.98 -4.10 -11.38
C LEU A 80 9.83 -4.61 -12.54
N THR A 81 9.60 -4.09 -13.75
CA THR A 81 10.32 -4.51 -14.96
C THR A 81 11.80 -4.18 -14.88
N MET A 82 12.14 -2.97 -14.42
CA MET A 82 13.53 -2.55 -14.29
C MET A 82 14.29 -3.30 -13.20
N ARG A 83 13.63 -3.71 -12.11
CA ARG A 83 14.27 -4.28 -10.92
C ARG A 83 14.24 -5.79 -10.85
N PHE A 84 13.20 -6.39 -11.41
CA PHE A 84 12.92 -7.82 -11.28
C PHE A 84 12.67 -8.47 -12.64
N HIS A 85 13.29 -7.93 -13.70
CA HIS A 85 13.23 -8.50 -15.04
C HIS A 85 13.47 -10.01 -15.02
N GLY A 86 12.57 -10.78 -15.63
CA GLY A 86 12.66 -12.24 -15.72
C GLY A 86 12.35 -12.99 -14.41
N LYS A 87 11.99 -12.30 -13.33
CA LYS A 87 11.50 -12.94 -12.10
C LYS A 87 9.98 -12.98 -12.08
N SER A 88 9.43 -14.02 -11.46
CA SER A 88 8.01 -14.09 -11.16
C SER A 88 7.68 -13.30 -9.90
N ILE A 89 6.44 -12.79 -9.84
CA ILE A 89 5.87 -12.27 -8.60
C ILE A 89 5.48 -13.48 -7.77
N TRP A 90 6.25 -13.75 -6.71
CA TRP A 90 6.00 -14.90 -5.86
C TRP A 90 4.63 -14.81 -5.21
N ARG A 91 4.25 -13.64 -4.71
CA ARG A 91 2.97 -13.41 -4.05
C ARG A 91 2.42 -12.06 -4.47
N TYR A 92 1.22 -12.04 -5.04
CA TYR A 92 0.42 -10.82 -5.13
C TYR A 92 -0.62 -10.84 -4.01
N VAL A 93 -0.75 -9.75 -3.25
CA VAL A 93 -1.76 -9.59 -2.21
C VAL A 93 -2.69 -8.47 -2.64
N GLN A 94 -3.95 -8.78 -2.92
CA GLN A 94 -5.00 -7.79 -3.04
C GLN A 94 -5.55 -7.54 -1.65
N THR A 95 -5.31 -6.36 -1.07
CA THR A 95 -5.77 -6.09 0.30
C THR A 95 -7.29 -6.14 0.38
N HIS A 96 -7.97 -5.50 -0.56
CA HIS A 96 -9.41 -5.46 -0.71
C HIS A 96 -9.80 -5.05 -2.15
N PRO A 97 -11.06 -5.24 -2.58
CA PRO A 97 -11.45 -5.09 -3.98
C PRO A 97 -11.89 -3.68 -4.38
N ASP A 98 -11.13 -2.65 -4.03
CA ASP A 98 -11.31 -1.30 -4.57
C ASP A 98 -10.37 -0.99 -5.73
N MET A 99 -10.84 -0.20 -6.70
CA MET A 99 -10.13 0.02 -7.96
C MET A 99 -8.78 0.72 -7.76
N ASP A 100 -8.66 1.60 -6.78
CA ASP A 100 -7.41 2.27 -6.43
C ASP A 100 -6.38 1.36 -5.74
N HIS A 101 -6.71 0.08 -5.54
CA HIS A 101 -5.80 -0.97 -5.09
C HIS A 101 -5.51 -2.03 -6.16
N MET A 102 -6.11 -1.92 -7.36
CA MET A 102 -5.88 -2.88 -8.45
C MET A 102 -5.70 -2.27 -9.85
N ARG A 103 -5.72 -0.94 -9.98
CA ARG A 103 -5.45 -0.27 -11.27
C ARG A 103 -4.08 -0.68 -11.81
N GLY A 104 -4.04 -1.20 -13.03
CA GLY A 104 -2.84 -1.76 -13.66
C GLY A 104 -2.63 -3.25 -13.43
N ILE A 105 -3.49 -3.95 -12.69
CA ILE A 105 -3.40 -5.41 -12.51
C ILE A 105 -3.52 -6.16 -13.84
N SER A 106 -4.27 -5.64 -14.81
CA SER A 106 -4.37 -6.24 -16.15
C SER A 106 -3.03 -6.23 -16.89
N VAL A 107 -2.24 -5.18 -16.71
CA VAL A 107 -0.88 -5.07 -17.27
C VAL A 107 0.07 -5.97 -16.51
N LEU A 108 -0.03 -5.99 -15.17
CA LEU A 108 0.78 -6.85 -14.30
C LEU A 108 0.65 -8.32 -14.70
N ASP A 109 -0.59 -8.82 -14.80
CA ASP A 109 -0.90 -10.21 -15.16
C ASP A 109 -0.38 -10.60 -16.55
N ARG A 110 -0.38 -9.65 -17.50
CA ARG A 110 0.17 -9.90 -18.84
C ARG A 110 1.70 -9.93 -18.89
N GLN A 111 2.37 -9.19 -18.01
CA GLN A 111 3.83 -9.02 -18.08
C GLN A 111 4.59 -9.90 -17.09
N PHE A 112 3.96 -10.31 -15.99
CA PHE A 112 4.60 -11.08 -14.93
C PHE A 112 3.81 -12.35 -14.63
N SER A 113 4.51 -13.48 -14.50
CA SER A 113 3.92 -14.66 -13.88
C SER A 113 3.71 -14.41 -12.38
N ILE A 114 2.50 -14.65 -11.89
CA ILE A 114 2.14 -14.56 -10.47
C ILE A 114 1.99 -15.97 -9.90
N ASN A 115 2.83 -16.37 -8.95
CA ASN A 115 2.83 -17.75 -8.43
C ASN A 115 1.63 -18.04 -7.52
N ASN A 116 1.23 -17.08 -6.69
CA ASN A 116 -0.01 -17.15 -5.92
C ASN A 116 -0.57 -15.77 -5.65
N ILE A 117 -1.89 -15.70 -5.56
CA ILE A 117 -2.65 -14.51 -5.17
C ILE A 117 -3.25 -14.73 -3.79
N TRP A 118 -3.09 -13.75 -2.92
CA TRP A 118 -3.83 -13.65 -1.67
C TRP A 118 -4.97 -12.67 -1.91
N ASP A 119 -6.17 -13.16 -1.76
CA ASP A 119 -7.40 -12.41 -1.92
C ASP A 119 -8.40 -12.90 -0.88
N VAL A 120 -9.33 -12.05 -0.48
CA VAL A 120 -10.40 -12.42 0.43
C VAL A 120 -11.62 -12.84 -0.36
N GLU A 121 -12.29 -13.90 0.06
CA GLU A 121 -13.54 -14.29 -0.59
C GLU A 121 -14.61 -13.21 -0.36
N HIS A 122 -15.17 -12.69 -1.44
CA HIS A 122 -16.17 -11.62 -1.41
C HIS A 122 -17.05 -11.65 -2.67
N SER A 123 -18.25 -11.05 -2.56
CA SER A 123 -19.25 -10.96 -3.63
C SER A 123 -19.28 -9.61 -4.36
N LYS A 124 -18.42 -8.64 -3.99
CA LYS A 124 -18.35 -7.33 -4.65
C LYS A 124 -18.34 -7.45 -6.18
N CYS A 125 -19.20 -6.67 -6.81
CA CYS A 125 -19.34 -6.58 -8.25
C CYS A 125 -19.33 -5.10 -8.64
N ILE A 126 -18.45 -4.73 -9.57
CA ILE A 126 -18.40 -3.40 -10.16
C ILE A 126 -18.93 -3.50 -11.59
N THR A 127 -19.96 -2.73 -11.91
CA THR A 127 -20.54 -2.67 -13.26
C THR A 127 -20.31 -1.31 -13.93
N ASP A 128 -20.16 -0.26 -13.12
CA ASP A 128 -19.97 1.11 -13.57
C ASP A 128 -18.50 1.51 -13.42
N PHE A 129 -17.82 1.61 -14.55
CA PHE A 129 -16.41 1.95 -14.62
C PHE A 129 -16.23 3.38 -15.09
N PHE A 130 -15.33 4.12 -14.44
CA PHE A 130 -14.94 5.45 -14.91
C PHE A 130 -14.17 5.40 -16.25
N ARG A 131 -13.48 4.29 -16.53
CA ARG A 131 -12.58 4.11 -17.68
C ARG A 131 -12.67 2.70 -18.22
N ASP A 132 -12.40 2.51 -19.50
CA ASP A 132 -12.30 1.17 -20.08
C ASP A 132 -11.14 0.37 -19.49
N SER A 133 -10.03 1.03 -19.13
CA SER A 133 -8.92 0.38 -18.41
C SER A 133 -9.33 -0.16 -17.04
N ASP A 134 -10.23 0.53 -16.33
CA ASP A 134 -10.75 0.06 -15.03
C ASP A 134 -11.58 -1.24 -15.24
N ARG A 135 -12.30 -1.36 -16.36
CA ARG A 135 -13.01 -2.59 -16.74
C ARG A 135 -12.05 -3.74 -17.02
N ASP A 136 -10.96 -3.48 -17.75
CA ASP A 136 -9.93 -4.48 -18.05
C ASP A 136 -9.21 -4.95 -16.79
N ASP A 137 -8.89 -4.04 -15.89
CA ASP A 137 -8.30 -4.33 -14.58
C ASP A 137 -9.23 -5.17 -13.72
N TRP A 138 -10.51 -4.81 -13.64
CA TRP A 138 -11.51 -5.61 -12.94
C TRP A 138 -11.67 -7.02 -13.55
N ALA A 139 -11.69 -7.14 -14.88
CA ALA A 139 -11.76 -8.44 -15.54
C ALA A 139 -10.52 -9.31 -15.27
N ALA A 140 -9.33 -8.72 -15.27
CA ALA A 140 -8.09 -9.42 -14.92
C ALA A 140 -8.08 -9.86 -13.45
N TYR A 141 -8.52 -8.99 -12.54
CA TYR A 141 -8.69 -9.32 -11.12
C TYR A 141 -9.64 -10.52 -10.94
N GLN A 142 -10.81 -10.49 -11.56
CA GLN A 142 -11.80 -11.59 -11.50
C GLN A 142 -11.24 -12.90 -12.06
N ARG A 143 -10.45 -12.85 -13.14
CA ARG A 143 -9.75 -14.02 -13.69
C ARG A 143 -8.74 -14.59 -12.68
N LEU A 144 -7.88 -13.75 -12.11
CA LEU A 144 -6.86 -14.17 -11.15
C LEU A 144 -7.47 -14.83 -9.90
N ARG A 145 -8.45 -14.16 -9.27
CA ARG A 145 -9.07 -14.64 -8.02
C ARG A 145 -9.99 -15.85 -8.19
N SER A 146 -10.47 -16.12 -9.41
CA SER A 146 -11.24 -17.34 -9.70
C SER A 146 -10.35 -18.57 -9.92
N GLY A 147 -9.02 -18.41 -9.88
CA GLY A 147 -8.07 -19.50 -10.14
C GLY A 147 -8.01 -19.92 -11.61
N GLN A 148 -8.60 -19.13 -12.51
CA GLN A 148 -8.51 -19.39 -13.95
C GLN A 148 -7.03 -19.42 -14.39
N ASN A 149 -6.76 -20.22 -15.42
CA ASN A 149 -5.41 -20.49 -15.95
C ASN A 149 -4.42 -21.09 -14.94
N GLY A 150 -4.91 -21.74 -13.88
CA GLY A 150 -4.07 -22.42 -12.88
C GLY A 150 -3.48 -21.49 -11.82
N THR A 151 -4.02 -20.27 -11.69
CA THR A 151 -3.62 -19.32 -10.64
C THR A 151 -3.91 -19.92 -9.26
N LYS A 152 -2.89 -19.99 -8.39
CA LYS A 152 -3.07 -20.47 -7.02
C LYS A 152 -3.65 -19.34 -6.15
N VAL A 153 -4.92 -19.46 -5.79
CA VAL A 153 -5.63 -18.51 -4.93
C VAL A 153 -5.55 -18.96 -3.47
N MET A 154 -5.25 -18.01 -2.59
CA MET A 154 -5.10 -18.22 -1.15
C MET A 154 -6.05 -17.29 -0.41
N ASN A 155 -7.16 -17.83 0.10
CA ASN A 155 -8.13 -17.06 0.90
C ASN A 155 -7.76 -17.14 2.38
N LEU A 156 -6.72 -16.39 2.76
CA LEU A 156 -6.16 -16.44 4.10
C LEU A 156 -6.82 -15.43 5.04
N MET A 157 -6.85 -15.75 6.33
CA MET A 157 -7.44 -14.92 7.39
C MET A 157 -6.55 -14.97 8.63
N ARG A 158 -6.81 -14.12 9.62
CA ARG A 158 -6.11 -14.14 10.90
C ARG A 158 -6.08 -15.57 11.48
N GLY A 159 -4.90 -16.00 11.92
CA GLY A 159 -4.65 -17.33 12.47
C GLY A 159 -4.24 -18.38 11.44
N HIS A 160 -4.35 -18.12 10.13
CA HIS A 160 -3.81 -19.04 9.12
C HIS A 160 -2.27 -18.94 9.06
N THR A 161 -1.62 -20.09 9.17
CA THR A 161 -0.17 -20.24 9.06
C THR A 161 0.21 -21.14 7.89
N GLY A 162 1.46 -21.06 7.46
CA GLY A 162 1.96 -21.98 6.46
C GLY A 162 3.30 -21.60 5.84
N LYS A 163 3.80 -22.57 5.07
CA LYS A 163 5.13 -22.52 4.45
C LYS A 163 5.30 -21.28 3.58
N TYR A 164 6.48 -20.68 3.67
CA TYR A 164 6.98 -19.50 2.98
C TYR A 164 6.55 -18.16 3.55
N TRP A 165 5.40 -18.01 4.22
CA TRP A 165 5.01 -16.70 4.78
C TRP A 165 5.27 -16.56 6.27
N CYS A 166 4.94 -17.56 7.09
CA CYS A 166 5.26 -17.55 8.52
C CYS A 166 5.94 -18.84 9.02
N GLU A 167 6.12 -19.82 8.14
CA GLU A 167 6.83 -21.07 8.42
C GLU A 167 7.86 -21.32 7.31
N GLY A 168 9.02 -21.86 7.66
CA GLY A 168 10.06 -22.23 6.71
C GLY A 168 10.44 -23.70 6.79
N ASP A 169 11.70 -24.03 6.49
CA ASP A 169 12.15 -25.43 6.44
C ASP A 169 12.52 -25.99 7.83
N SER A 170 12.53 -25.13 8.87
CA SER A 170 12.78 -25.53 10.25
C SER A 170 11.81 -24.82 11.22
N PRO A 171 11.61 -25.34 12.46
CA PRO A 171 10.72 -24.71 13.44
C PRO A 171 11.08 -23.28 13.85
N MET A 172 12.31 -22.83 13.61
CA MET A 172 12.78 -21.47 13.91
C MET A 172 12.79 -20.58 12.67
N ASP A 173 12.55 -21.14 11.49
CA ASP A 173 12.47 -20.41 10.24
C ASP A 173 11.04 -19.88 10.08
N ILE A 174 10.89 -18.56 10.15
CA ILE A 174 9.61 -17.86 10.02
C ILE A 174 9.24 -17.58 8.56
N GLY A 175 9.97 -18.14 7.59
CA GLY A 175 9.75 -17.87 6.17
C GLY A 175 9.97 -16.39 5.83
N ASP A 176 8.99 -15.78 5.15
CA ASP A 176 8.98 -14.35 4.85
C ASP A 176 8.62 -13.48 6.08
N GLY A 177 8.25 -14.07 7.23
CA GLY A 177 7.92 -13.35 8.47
C GLY A 177 6.61 -12.57 8.43
N ILE A 178 5.65 -12.95 7.60
CA ILE A 178 4.34 -12.32 7.43
C ILE A 178 3.29 -13.01 8.29
N GLU A 179 2.65 -12.24 9.15
CA GLU A 179 1.45 -12.63 9.88
C GLU A 179 0.25 -11.82 9.40
N ILE A 180 -0.92 -12.46 9.38
CA ILE A 180 -2.20 -11.85 9.02
C ILE A 180 -2.90 -11.41 10.30
N LEU A 181 -3.05 -10.10 10.50
CA LEU A 181 -3.77 -9.52 11.64
C LEU A 181 -5.29 -9.40 11.36
N ALA A 182 -5.64 -9.19 10.08
CA ALA A 182 -7.00 -9.12 9.56
C ALA A 182 -7.00 -9.53 8.07
N PRO A 183 -8.13 -9.98 7.52
CA PRO A 183 -9.46 -10.05 8.14
C PRO A 183 -9.67 -11.29 9.03
N THR A 184 -10.80 -11.31 9.73
CA THR A 184 -11.36 -12.51 10.39
C THR A 184 -12.66 -12.92 9.71
N PRO A 185 -13.13 -14.17 9.89
CA PRO A 185 -14.45 -14.56 9.40
C PRO A 185 -15.59 -13.66 9.90
N GLN A 186 -15.46 -13.06 11.09
CA GLN A 186 -16.47 -12.16 11.62
C GLN A 186 -16.44 -10.81 10.91
N LEU A 187 -15.25 -10.20 10.74
CA LEU A 187 -15.10 -8.95 9.99
C LEU A 187 -15.65 -9.06 8.56
N LEU A 188 -15.46 -10.21 7.89
CA LEU A 188 -16.00 -10.43 6.55
C LEU A 188 -17.52 -10.55 6.51
N ARG A 189 -18.13 -11.16 7.53
CA ARG A 189 -19.59 -11.21 7.64
C ARG A 189 -20.19 -9.82 7.90
N ASP A 190 -19.50 -9.00 8.69
CA ASP A 190 -19.96 -7.68 9.09
C ASP A 190 -19.62 -6.59 8.06
N ALA A 191 -18.75 -6.87 7.10
CA ALA A 191 -18.31 -5.92 6.09
C ALA A 191 -19.46 -5.37 5.24
N GLY A 192 -20.50 -6.16 4.95
CA GLY A 192 -21.56 -5.78 4.01
C GLY A 192 -20.96 -5.32 2.67
N ASP A 193 -21.28 -4.09 2.26
CA ASP A 193 -20.75 -3.45 1.04
C ASP A 193 -19.45 -2.67 1.27
N ASN A 194 -18.99 -2.56 2.52
CA ASN A 194 -17.75 -1.86 2.86
C ASN A 194 -16.54 -2.76 2.64
N SER A 195 -15.92 -2.65 1.47
CA SER A 195 -14.70 -3.42 1.13
C SER A 195 -13.52 -3.12 2.04
N ASN A 196 -13.47 -1.95 2.67
CA ASN A 196 -12.38 -1.57 3.58
C ASN A 196 -12.30 -2.53 4.78
N CYS A 197 -13.43 -3.03 5.27
CA CYS A 197 -13.51 -4.05 6.33
C CYS A 197 -12.86 -5.39 5.94
N MET A 198 -12.69 -5.63 4.63
CA MET A 198 -12.11 -6.85 4.09
C MET A 198 -10.58 -6.75 3.96
N SER A 199 -9.99 -5.58 4.26
CA SER A 199 -8.57 -5.32 4.07
C SER A 199 -7.69 -6.35 4.77
N TYR A 200 -6.74 -6.92 4.03
CA TYR A 200 -5.58 -7.55 4.65
C TYR A 200 -4.80 -6.51 5.45
N VAL A 201 -4.69 -6.75 6.76
CA VAL A 201 -3.72 -6.07 7.62
C VAL A 201 -2.61 -7.04 7.95
N LEU A 202 -1.39 -6.73 7.54
CA LEU A 202 -0.25 -7.64 7.63
C LEU A 202 0.82 -7.11 8.59
N ARG A 203 1.37 -8.00 9.42
CA ARG A 203 2.57 -7.74 10.22
C ARG A 203 3.75 -8.49 9.59
N LEU A 204 4.74 -7.75 9.11
CA LEU A 204 6.00 -8.28 8.61
C LEU A 204 7.07 -8.16 9.69
N THR A 205 7.77 -9.25 9.99
CA THR A 205 8.86 -9.31 10.98
C THR A 205 10.15 -9.82 10.34
N TYR A 206 11.22 -9.04 10.45
CA TYR A 206 12.55 -9.47 10.02
C TYR A 206 13.64 -8.82 10.89
N ALA A 207 14.58 -9.64 11.38
CA ALA A 207 15.71 -9.19 12.21
C ALA A 207 15.28 -8.28 13.39
N GLY A 208 14.15 -8.61 14.04
CA GLY A 208 13.57 -7.84 15.14
C GLY A 208 12.76 -6.59 14.73
N ILE A 209 12.83 -6.18 13.46
CA ILE A 209 12.05 -5.07 12.92
C ILE A 209 10.65 -5.57 12.54
N LYS A 210 9.63 -4.90 13.09
CA LYS A 210 8.21 -5.16 12.85
C LYS A 210 7.60 -4.03 12.01
N ILE A 211 6.90 -4.38 10.94
CA ILE A 211 6.23 -3.45 10.03
C ILE A 211 4.75 -3.85 9.96
N ILE A 212 3.83 -2.91 10.11
CA ILE A 212 2.40 -3.15 9.93
C ILE A 212 1.93 -2.44 8.65
N LEU A 213 1.26 -3.18 7.78
CA LEU A 213 0.69 -2.70 6.52
C LEU A 213 -0.83 -2.73 6.64
N GLY A 214 -1.46 -1.55 6.68
CA GLY A 214 -2.86 -1.40 7.08
C GLY A 214 -3.93 -1.62 6.01
N GLY A 215 -3.54 -1.77 4.74
CA GLY A 215 -4.50 -1.72 3.61
C GLY A 215 -5.42 -0.50 3.75
N ASP A 216 -6.73 -0.70 3.60
CA ASP A 216 -7.73 0.32 3.88
C ASP A 216 -8.59 0.02 5.11
N ALA A 217 -8.07 -0.82 6.02
CA ALA A 217 -8.74 -1.19 7.25
C ALA A 217 -9.31 0.04 7.98
N ASP A 218 -10.60 -0.02 8.26
CA ASP A 218 -11.31 1.05 8.94
C ASP A 218 -11.21 0.91 10.47
N GLU A 219 -11.87 1.83 11.18
CA GLU A 219 -11.87 1.86 12.64
C GLU A 219 -12.35 0.54 13.25
N ALA A 220 -13.39 -0.10 12.69
CA ALA A 220 -13.92 -1.37 13.21
C ALA A 220 -12.92 -2.53 13.08
N VAL A 221 -12.20 -2.60 11.95
CA VAL A 221 -11.09 -3.57 11.80
C VAL A 221 -9.99 -3.30 12.82
N TRP A 222 -9.63 -2.03 13.04
CA TRP A 222 -8.60 -1.69 14.02
C TRP A 222 -9.01 -1.93 15.47
N GLU A 223 -10.28 -1.78 15.81
CA GLU A 223 -10.85 -2.13 17.10
C GLU A 223 -10.73 -3.64 17.36
N ASP A 224 -11.10 -4.48 16.40
CA ASP A 224 -10.95 -5.94 16.50
C ASP A 224 -9.48 -6.36 16.64
N ILE A 225 -8.59 -5.78 15.83
CA ILE A 225 -7.14 -6.02 15.96
C ILE A 225 -6.62 -5.60 17.33
N TYR A 226 -7.02 -4.43 17.84
CA TYR A 226 -6.59 -3.94 19.14
C TYR A 226 -7.09 -4.83 20.29
N ALA A 227 -8.36 -5.25 20.23
CA ALA A 227 -8.94 -6.14 21.23
C ALA A 227 -8.24 -7.50 21.28
N HIS A 228 -7.70 -7.97 20.15
CA HIS A 228 -6.98 -9.24 20.09
C HIS A 228 -5.51 -9.15 20.56
N TYR A 229 -4.79 -8.11 20.14
CA TYR A 229 -3.33 -8.04 20.30
C TYR A 229 -2.85 -7.08 21.39
N GLU A 230 -3.63 -6.06 21.74
CA GLU A 230 -3.28 -5.02 22.71
C GLU A 230 -1.85 -4.49 22.54
N TYR A 231 -0.97 -4.71 23.51
CA TYR A 231 0.42 -4.25 23.53
C TYR A 231 1.35 -4.99 22.56
N ASP A 232 0.98 -6.17 22.04
CA ASP A 232 1.78 -6.88 21.03
C ASP A 232 1.69 -6.23 19.63
N LEU A 233 0.87 -5.19 19.47
CA LEU A 233 0.83 -4.38 18.24
C LEU A 233 2.07 -3.52 18.01
N LYS A 234 3.00 -3.43 18.96
CA LYS A 234 4.21 -2.61 18.83
C LYS A 234 4.92 -2.88 17.50
N CYS A 235 5.15 -1.82 16.73
CA CYS A 235 5.83 -1.88 15.44
C CYS A 235 6.85 -0.74 15.28
N HIS A 236 7.74 -0.87 14.32
CA HIS A 236 8.74 0.15 13.98
C HIS A 236 8.22 1.06 12.86
N VAL A 237 7.53 0.46 11.88
CA VAL A 237 6.95 1.18 10.74
C VAL A 237 5.49 0.79 10.59
N LEU A 238 4.62 1.78 10.49
CA LEU A 238 3.21 1.61 10.14
C LEU A 238 2.97 2.21 8.76
N LYS A 239 2.46 1.46 7.79
CA LYS A 239 1.77 2.06 6.64
C LYS A 239 0.33 2.32 7.06
N ALA A 240 -0.03 3.60 7.15
CA ALA A 240 -1.35 4.06 7.56
C ALA A 240 -2.44 3.47 6.67
N SER A 241 -3.57 3.11 7.28
CA SER A 241 -4.71 2.61 6.54
C SER A 241 -5.43 3.69 5.75
N HIS A 242 -6.07 3.31 4.66
CA HIS A 242 -7.01 4.13 3.91
C HIS A 242 -6.36 5.45 3.48
N HIS A 243 -5.15 5.33 2.95
CA HIS A 243 -4.31 6.46 2.52
C HIS A 243 -4.10 7.53 3.61
N GLY A 244 -4.18 7.13 4.89
CA GLY A 244 -4.06 8.03 6.03
C GLY A 244 -5.32 8.84 6.33
N ARG A 245 -6.51 8.37 5.94
CA ARG A 245 -7.80 9.00 6.25
C ARG A 245 -8.25 8.73 7.69
N ASP A 246 -9.12 9.60 8.19
CA ASP A 246 -9.72 9.53 9.52
C ASP A 246 -10.48 8.25 9.78
N SER A 247 -11.19 7.72 8.77
CA SER A 247 -11.90 6.45 8.88
C SER A 247 -10.99 5.24 9.04
N GLY A 248 -9.71 5.34 8.64
CA GLY A 248 -8.70 4.31 8.86
C GLY A 248 -7.84 4.54 10.11
N TYR A 249 -8.17 5.53 10.95
CA TYR A 249 -7.40 5.86 12.15
C TYR A 249 -8.15 5.43 13.41
N HIS A 250 -7.54 4.58 14.22
CA HIS A 250 -8.03 4.23 15.55
C HIS A 250 -6.97 4.52 16.61
N ARG A 251 -7.24 5.48 17.50
CA ARG A 251 -6.26 6.01 18.46
C ARG A 251 -5.63 4.94 19.36
N PRO A 252 -6.40 4.03 20.02
CA PRO A 252 -5.83 2.96 20.83
C PRO A 252 -4.85 2.08 20.07
N SER A 253 -5.18 1.66 18.84
CA SER A 253 -4.31 0.85 18.00
C SER A 253 -3.01 1.57 17.68
N VAL A 254 -3.07 2.81 17.18
CA VAL A 254 -1.87 3.58 16.81
C VAL A 254 -1.00 3.86 18.03
N LYS A 255 -1.61 4.15 19.19
CA LYS A 255 -0.89 4.33 20.45
C LYS A 255 -0.18 3.06 20.90
N ALA A 256 -0.81 1.89 20.77
CA ALA A 256 -0.22 0.61 21.13
C ALA A 256 0.90 0.19 20.16
N MET A 257 0.74 0.52 18.88
CA MET A 257 1.79 0.32 17.87
C MET A 257 3.05 1.14 18.17
N ALA A 258 2.89 2.37 18.65
CA ALA A 258 3.97 3.31 18.96
C ALA A 258 5.08 3.33 17.88
N PRO A 259 4.72 3.56 16.60
CA PRO A 259 5.66 3.43 15.49
C PRO A 259 6.80 4.45 15.58
N GLN A 260 7.95 4.13 15.00
CA GLN A 260 8.98 5.15 14.77
C GLN A 260 8.57 6.02 13.59
N TYR A 261 8.15 5.38 12.49
CA TYR A 261 7.67 6.07 11.29
C TYR A 261 6.26 5.62 10.93
N THR A 262 5.43 6.56 10.50
CA THR A 262 4.19 6.23 9.77
C THR A 262 4.32 6.66 8.32
N ILE A 263 4.01 5.75 7.39
CA ILE A 263 4.01 5.99 5.95
C ILE A 263 2.58 6.21 5.49
N VAL A 264 2.35 7.31 4.77
CA VAL A 264 1.05 7.66 4.18
C VAL A 264 1.21 7.66 2.66
N SER A 265 0.63 6.66 2.00
CA SER A 265 0.57 6.61 0.54
C SER A 265 -0.70 7.33 0.10
N VAL A 266 -0.56 8.50 -0.50
CA VAL A 266 -1.68 9.34 -0.90
C VAL A 266 -1.27 10.33 -1.99
N GLY A 267 -2.21 10.66 -2.88
CA GLY A 267 -2.12 11.81 -3.77
C GLY A 267 -2.47 13.10 -3.02
N LYS A 268 -3.70 13.58 -3.15
CA LYS A 268 -4.22 14.74 -2.40
C LYS A 268 -4.54 14.41 -0.95
N LYS A 269 -4.27 15.38 -0.06
CA LYS A 269 -4.80 15.33 1.30
C LYS A 269 -6.29 15.62 1.26
N PRO A 270 -7.15 14.67 1.67
CA PRO A 270 -8.57 14.96 1.83
C PRO A 270 -8.78 15.80 3.10
N GLU A 271 -9.97 16.38 3.25
CA GLU A 271 -10.38 17.02 4.51
C GLU A 271 -10.34 16.02 5.69
N THR A 272 -10.42 14.73 5.38
CA THR A 272 -10.31 13.61 6.33
C THR A 272 -8.87 13.16 6.59
N ASP A 273 -7.83 13.97 6.28
CA ASP A 273 -6.42 13.61 6.53
C ASP A 273 -6.10 13.42 8.02
N ALA A 274 -5.76 12.19 8.40
CA ALA A 274 -5.38 11.82 9.76
C ALA A 274 -3.88 11.95 10.03
N SER A 275 -3.06 12.44 9.08
CA SER A 275 -1.60 12.53 9.22
C SER A 275 -1.16 13.20 10.54
N ASN A 276 -1.87 14.24 10.98
CA ASN A 276 -1.57 14.93 12.24
C ASN A 276 -1.88 14.05 13.47
N LYS A 277 -2.92 13.20 13.40
CA LYS A 277 -3.27 12.26 14.47
C LYS A 277 -2.24 11.13 14.57
N TYR A 278 -1.77 10.61 13.43
CA TYR A 278 -0.65 9.66 13.39
C TYR A 278 0.63 10.26 13.98
N ARG A 279 0.98 11.50 13.61
CA ARG A 279 2.20 12.18 14.07
C ARG A 279 2.31 12.29 15.60
N GLN A 280 1.20 12.28 16.32
CA GLN A 280 1.21 12.30 17.80
C GLN A 280 1.85 11.06 18.42
N TYR A 281 1.92 9.94 17.69
CA TYR A 281 2.42 8.66 18.18
C TYR A 281 3.58 8.09 17.36
N SER A 282 4.00 8.77 16.29
CA SER A 282 5.15 8.40 15.46
C SER A 282 6.40 9.16 15.90
N SER A 283 7.36 8.49 16.54
CA SER A 283 8.50 9.18 17.19
C SER A 283 9.39 9.96 16.22
N ASN A 284 9.54 9.47 14.99
CA ASN A 284 10.35 10.08 13.93
C ASN A 284 9.47 10.69 12.82
N GLY A 285 8.15 10.77 13.05
CA GLY A 285 7.22 11.50 12.20
C GLY A 285 6.46 10.66 11.17
N VAL A 286 5.78 11.38 10.28
CA VAL A 286 4.91 10.85 9.23
C VAL A 286 5.49 11.25 7.88
N LEU A 287 5.77 10.26 7.04
CA LEU A 287 6.32 10.44 5.70
C LEU A 287 5.23 10.12 4.68
N SER A 288 5.07 10.99 3.68
CA SER A 288 4.05 10.83 2.66
C SER A 288 4.69 10.68 1.29
N THR A 289 4.24 9.69 0.52
CA THR A 289 4.75 9.45 -0.84
C THR A 289 4.58 10.68 -1.74
N ARG A 290 3.52 11.47 -1.51
CA ARG A 290 3.30 12.79 -2.12
C ARG A 290 4.51 13.72 -2.04
N TRP A 291 5.21 13.72 -0.91
CA TRP A 291 6.31 14.66 -0.64
C TRP A 291 7.69 14.02 -0.71
N CYS A 292 7.74 12.71 -0.45
CA CYS A 292 8.98 11.94 -0.34
C CYS A 292 9.29 11.17 -1.63
N GLY A 293 8.33 11.09 -2.58
CA GLY A 293 8.37 10.14 -3.68
C GLY A 293 8.34 8.70 -3.17
N ASN A 294 9.05 7.79 -3.84
CA ASN A 294 9.20 6.43 -3.34
C ASN A 294 9.93 6.43 -2.00
N ILE A 295 9.38 5.69 -1.05
CA ILE A 295 9.99 5.48 0.27
C ILE A 295 10.44 4.02 0.34
N THR A 296 11.71 3.79 0.66
CA THR A 296 12.28 2.44 0.78
C THR A 296 12.85 2.21 2.16
N LEU A 297 12.26 1.27 2.89
CA LEU A 297 12.84 0.70 4.10
C LEU A 297 13.79 -0.45 3.70
N THR A 298 15.03 -0.40 4.19
CA THR A 298 15.99 -1.49 4.07
C THR A 298 16.37 -1.99 5.45
N VAL A 299 16.33 -3.31 5.66
CA VAL A 299 16.71 -3.96 6.92
C VAL A 299 17.75 -5.05 6.64
N ASN A 300 18.90 -4.93 7.28
CA ASN A 300 20.01 -5.87 7.23
C ASN A 300 19.76 -7.06 8.18
N PRO A 301 20.46 -8.19 7.97
CA PRO A 301 20.31 -9.36 8.85
C PRO A 301 20.66 -9.12 10.32
N ASP A 302 21.48 -8.12 10.62
CA ASP A 302 21.86 -7.72 11.97
C ASP A 302 20.84 -6.80 12.66
N GLY A 303 19.70 -6.51 12.00
CA GLY A 303 18.65 -5.62 12.49
C GLY A 303 18.92 -4.14 12.24
N SER A 304 20.11 -3.77 11.74
CA SER A 304 20.36 -2.40 11.28
C SER A 304 19.57 -2.11 10.01
N GLY A 305 19.25 -0.85 9.76
CA GLY A 305 18.47 -0.48 8.61
C GLY A 305 18.35 1.02 8.43
N ASN A 306 17.75 1.41 7.32
CA ASN A 306 17.43 2.80 7.03
C ASN A 306 16.12 2.91 6.26
N LEU A 307 15.55 4.09 6.32
CA LEU A 307 14.37 4.47 5.56
C LEU A 307 14.76 5.64 4.67
N ASN A 308 14.76 5.42 3.35
CA ASN A 308 15.20 6.39 2.36
C ASN A 308 14.01 6.91 1.57
N GLU A 309 13.95 8.22 1.38
CA GLU A 309 12.99 8.92 0.53
C GLU A 309 13.67 9.37 -0.77
N LYS A 310 12.97 9.24 -1.92
CA LYS A 310 13.49 9.69 -3.23
C LYS A 310 13.73 11.20 -3.23
N TYR A 311 12.84 11.95 -2.58
CA TYR A 311 12.98 13.39 -2.39
C TYR A 311 13.01 13.68 -0.90
N GLN A 312 14.10 14.28 -0.43
CA GLN A 312 14.16 14.75 0.95
C GLN A 312 13.37 16.04 1.09
N LEU A 313 12.49 16.11 2.09
CA LEU A 313 11.90 17.37 2.50
C LEU A 313 13.04 18.31 2.89
N LYS A 314 13.39 19.26 2.01
CA LYS A 314 14.25 20.38 2.41
C LYS A 314 13.56 21.01 3.62
N ASN A 315 14.28 21.17 4.73
CA ASN A 315 13.80 21.89 5.91
C ASN A 315 13.32 23.29 5.48
N THR A 316 12.07 23.40 5.06
CA THR A 316 11.36 24.66 4.98
C THR A 316 10.97 24.97 6.40
N ASN A 317 11.88 25.66 7.10
CA ASN A 317 11.53 26.33 8.33
C ASN A 317 10.26 27.16 8.11
N ALA A 318 9.36 27.06 9.08
CA ALA A 318 8.34 28.04 9.46
C ALA A 318 7.10 28.23 8.55
N SER A 319 5.93 27.99 9.17
CA SER A 319 4.69 28.75 9.04
C SER A 319 4.11 28.99 7.63
N ALA A 320 3.10 28.20 7.27
CA ALA A 320 1.82 28.66 6.71
C ALA A 320 0.82 27.49 6.70
#